data_AF-A0A1J4Z597-F1
#
_entry.id   AF-A0A1J4Z597-F1
#
_cell.length_a   1.000
_cell.length_b   1.000
_cell.length_c   1.000
_cell.angle_alpha   90.00
_cell.angle_beta   90.00
_cell.angle_gamma   90.00
#
_symmetry.space_group_name_H-M   'P 1'
#
loop_
_entity.id
_entity.type
_entity.pdbx_description
1 polymer ?
#
loop_
_entity_poly.entity_id
_entity_poly.type
_entity_poly.pdbx_seq_one_letter_code
_entity_poly.pdbx_strand_id
1 'polypeptide(L)'
;MAINPQQGDAYANLGALYLQAGDHCRAYADLRCALALGSDSLGLRNNMAVILAKHGKVESAIKETKQALAPDPNNGAAKANLFNFR
;
A
#
# COMPACT_ATOMS: atom_id res chain seq x y z
N MET A 1 -9.01 16.88 12.52
CA MET A 1 -7.95 15.85 12.56
C MET A 1 -6.70 16.47 11.98
N ALA A 2 -5.61 16.53 12.74
CA ALA A 2 -4.33 17.02 12.24
C ALA A 2 -3.75 15.96 11.30
N ILE A 3 -3.62 16.30 10.02
CA ILE A 3 -2.94 15.47 9.03
C ILE A 3 -1.45 15.63 9.29
N ASN A 4 -0.76 14.52 9.59
CA ASN A 4 0.69 14.51 9.81
C ASN A 4 1.33 13.47 8.89
N PRO A 5 1.70 13.86 7.66
CA PRO A 5 2.25 12.94 6.67
C PRO A 5 3.51 12.23 7.17
N GLN A 6 4.37 12.92 7.93
CA GLN A 6 5.60 12.33 8.47
C GLN A 6 5.32 11.19 9.45
N GLN A 7 4.30 11.36 10.30
CA GLN A 7 3.84 10.29 11.17
C GLN A 7 3.21 9.17 10.35
N GLY A 8 2.46 9.51 9.30
CA GLY A 8 1.91 8.54 8.37
C GLY A 8 2.99 7.69 7.69
N ASP A 9 4.07 8.29 7.22
CA ASP A 9 5.18 7.58 6.57
C ASP A 9 5.88 6.61 7.53
N ALA A 10 5.96 6.95 8.83
CA ALA A 10 6.47 6.03 9.83
C ALA A 10 5.57 4.78 9.98
N TYR A 11 4.25 4.95 10.00
CA TYR A 11 3.30 3.82 9.97
C TYR A 11 3.36 3.05 8.66
N ALA A 12 3.61 3.72 7.52
CA ALA A 12 3.76 3.06 6.23
C ALA A 12 4.99 2.13 6.21
N ASN A 13 6.11 2.60 6.76
CA ASN A 13 7.33 1.82 6.90
C ASN A 13 7.13 0.65 7.87
N LEU A 14 6.44 0.87 9.00
CA LEU A 14 6.11 -0.18 9.95
C LEU A 14 5.23 -1.27 9.30
N GLY A 15 4.22 -0.85 8.54
CA GLY A 15 3.36 -1.77 7.80
C GLY A 15 4.12 -2.56 6.73
N ALA A 16 5.10 -1.94 6.07
CA ALA A 16 6.00 -2.63 5.14
C ALA A 16 6.85 -3.71 5.84
N LEU A 17 7.36 -3.43 7.04
CA LEU A 17 8.11 -4.41 7.84
C LEU A 17 7.23 -5.58 8.26
N TYR A 18 5.99 -5.32 8.70
CA TYR A 18 5.04 -6.39 9.02
C TYR A 18 4.66 -7.22 7.79
N LEU A 19 4.54 -6.59 6.62
CA LEU A 19 4.29 -7.29 5.37
C LEU A 19 5.45 -8.25 5.02
N GLN A 20 6.69 -7.82 5.21
CA GLN A 20 7.88 -8.67 5.05
C GLN A 20 7.93 -9.80 6.08
N ALA A 21 7.46 -9.56 7.30
CA ALA A 21 7.33 -10.57 8.35
C ALA A 21 6.16 -11.55 8.11
N GLY A 22 5.34 -11.33 7.09
CA GLY A 22 4.16 -12.15 6.77
C GLY A 22 2.92 -11.83 7.64
N ASP A 23 3.00 -10.84 8.52
CA ASP A 23 1.86 -10.41 9.34
C ASP A 23 1.00 -9.41 8.57
N HIS A 24 0.19 -9.94 7.66
CA HIS A 24 -0.63 -9.11 6.79
C HIS A 24 -1.73 -8.35 7.54
N CYS A 25 -2.17 -8.84 8.71
CA CYS A 25 -3.20 -8.17 9.51
C CYS A 25 -2.65 -6.89 10.14
N ARG A 26 -1.50 -6.95 10.80
CA ARG A 26 -0.84 -5.75 11.36
C ARG A 26 -0.40 -4.80 10.26
N ALA A 27 0.20 -5.34 9.19
CA ALA A 27 0.59 -4.55 8.04
C ALA A 27 -0.57 -3.70 7.48
N TYR A 28 -1.74 -4.31 7.31
CA TYR A 28 -2.92 -3.59 6.80
C TYR A 28 -3.42 -2.52 7.76
N ALA A 29 -3.42 -2.80 9.07
CA ALA A 29 -3.84 -1.83 10.07
C ALA A 29 -2.94 -0.59 10.07
N ASP A 30 -1.61 -0.80 10.06
CA ASP A 30 -0.64 0.30 10.06
C ASP A 30 -0.68 1.10 8.76
N LEU A 31 -0.81 0.44 7.60
CA LEU A 31 -0.96 1.14 6.32
C LEU A 31 -2.25 1.97 6.26
N ARG A 32 -3.34 1.51 6.90
CA ARG A 32 -4.57 2.31 7.01
C ARG A 32 -4.41 3.52 7.94
N CYS A 33 -3.68 3.36 9.04
CA CYS A 33 -3.32 4.48 9.92
C CYS A 33 -2.46 5.50 9.16
N ALA A 34 -1.49 5.03 8.38
CA ALA A 34 -0.65 5.87 7.54
C ALA A 34 -1.46 6.70 6.55
N LEU A 35 -2.42 6.07 5.85
CA LEU A 35 -3.33 6.76 4.94
C LEU A 35 -4.21 7.79 5.66
N ALA A 36 -4.74 7.45 6.84
CA ALA A 36 -5.56 8.36 7.64
C ALA A 36 -4.78 9.58 8.16
N LEU A 37 -3.47 9.43 8.35
CA LEU A 37 -2.55 10.51 8.72
C LEU A 37 -2.08 11.35 7.53
N GLY A 38 -2.52 11.00 6.31
CA GLY A 38 -2.22 11.73 5.07
C GLY A 38 -0.97 11.25 4.34
N SER A 39 -0.37 10.13 4.75
CA SER A 39 0.63 9.49 3.90
C SER A 39 -0.09 8.89 2.68
N ASP A 40 0.28 9.38 1.50
CA ASP A 40 -0.23 8.89 0.23
C ASP A 40 0.92 8.60 -0.73
N SER A 41 1.85 7.75 -0.27
CA SER A 41 3.01 7.36 -1.07
C SER A 41 2.70 6.16 -1.97
N LEU A 42 3.41 6.10 -3.10
CA LEU A 42 3.36 4.96 -4.01
C LEU A 42 3.66 3.64 -3.27
N GLY A 43 4.64 3.65 -2.37
CA GLY A 43 5.01 2.49 -1.55
C GLY A 43 3.88 2.00 -0.66
N LEU A 44 3.18 2.92 0.02
CA LEU A 44 2.01 2.61 0.84
C LEU A 44 0.91 1.93 0.01
N ARG A 45 0.54 2.51 -1.13
CA ARG A 45 -0.50 1.95 -2.02
C ARG A 45 -0.11 0.59 -2.57
N ASN A 46 1.17 0.41 -2.94
CA ASN A 46 1.67 -0.88 -3.42
C ASN A 46 1.59 -1.96 -2.33
N ASN A 47 1.98 -1.64 -1.09
CA ASN A 47 1.91 -2.58 0.02
C ASN A 47 0.46 -2.94 0.35
N MET A 48 -0.46 -1.97 0.31
CA MET A 48 -1.90 -2.24 0.46
C MET A 48 -2.42 -3.15 -0.65
N ALA A 49 -2.03 -2.92 -1.90
CA ALA A 49 -2.44 -3.74 -3.03
C ALA A 49 -1.97 -5.19 -2.90
N VAL A 50 -0.70 -5.41 -2.51
CA VAL A 50 -0.16 -6.76 -2.25
C VAL A 50 -0.96 -7.47 -1.15
N ILE A 51 -1.28 -6.77 -0.05
CA ILE A 51 -2.08 -7.35 1.04
C ILE A 51 -3.50 -7.69 0.56
N LEU A 52 -4.14 -6.79 -0.19
CA LEU A 52 -5.48 -7.00 -0.75
C LEU A 52 -5.51 -8.22 -1.67
N ALA A 53 -4.51 -8.38 -2.54
CA ALA A 53 -4.38 -9.53 -3.42
C ALA A 53 -4.22 -10.84 -2.63
N LYS A 54 -3.39 -10.84 -1.58
CA LYS A 54 -3.22 -12.00 -0.68
C LYS A 54 -4.51 -12.39 0.06
N HIS A 55 -5.43 -11.45 0.27
CA HIS A 55 -6.76 -11.70 0.86
C HIS A 55 -7.83 -12.03 -0.20
N GLY A 56 -7.44 -12.29 -1.46
CA GLY A 56 -8.37 -12.58 -2.55
C GLY A 56 -9.16 -11.37 -3.07
N LYS A 57 -8.86 -10.16 -2.57
CA LYS A 57 -9.52 -8.90 -3.00
C LYS A 57 -8.81 -8.30 -4.20
N VAL A 58 -8.70 -9.09 -5.27
CA VAL A 58 -7.92 -8.77 -6.48
C VAL A 58 -8.37 -7.47 -7.13
N GLU A 59 -9.68 -7.25 -7.28
CA GLU A 59 -10.24 -6.00 -7.82
C GLU A 59 -9.80 -4.76 -7.04
N SER A 60 -9.76 -4.86 -5.71
CA SER A 60 -9.30 -3.76 -4.85
C SER A 60 -7.79 -3.54 -4.98
N ALA A 61 -7.01 -4.63 -5.10
CA ALA A 61 -5.57 -4.54 -5.34
C ALA A 61 -5.26 -3.82 -6.66
N ILE A 62 -5.95 -4.19 -7.75
CA ILE A 62 -5.84 -3.54 -9.05
C ILE A 62 -6.16 -2.04 -8.95
N LYS A 63 -7.21 -1.68 -8.23
CA LYS A 63 -7.60 -0.28 -8.04
C LYS A 63 -6.51 0.52 -7.33
N GLU A 64 -5.99 0.01 -6.22
CA GLU A 64 -4.92 0.69 -5.46
C GLU A 64 -3.64 0.80 -6.28
N THR A 65 -3.25 -0.23 -7.03
CA THR A 65 -2.08 -0.19 -7.90
C THR A 65 -2.24 0.79 -9.05
N LYS A 66 -3.45 0.90 -9.64
CA LYS A 66 -3.73 1.93 -10.66
C LYS A 66 -3.63 3.35 -10.08
N GLN A 67 -4.10 3.56 -8.86
CA GLN A 67 -3.95 4.86 -8.18
C GLN A 67 -2.48 5.15 -7.87
N ALA A 68 -1.69 4.14 -7.50
CA ALA A 68 -0.24 4.25 -7.30
C ALA A 68 0.51 4.62 -8.59
N LEU A 69 0.04 4.15 -9.75
CA LEU A 69 0.60 4.44 -11.07
C LEU A 69 0.16 5.80 -11.64
N ALA A 70 -0.87 6.44 -11.11
CA ALA A 70 -1.35 7.73 -11.60
C ALA A 70 -0.28 8.85 -11.55
N PRO A 71 0.47 9.04 -10.44
CA PRO A 71 1.55 10.02 -10.38
C PRO A 71 2.85 9.55 -11.06
N ASP A 72 3.14 8.24 -11.04
CA ASP A 72 4.31 7.64 -11.70
C ASP A 72 3.89 6.44 -12.55
N PRO A 73 3.51 6.67 -13.83
CA PRO A 73 3.09 5.61 -14.74
C PRO A 73 4.22 4.65 -15.11
N ASN A 74 5.48 4.96 -14.79
CA ASN A 74 6.63 4.14 -15.12
C ASN A 74 7.16 3.31 -13.96
N ASN A 75 6.47 3.33 -12.82
CA ASN A 75 6.88 2.56 -11.67
C ASN A 75 6.89 1.05 -11.95
N GLY A 76 8.09 0.47 -11.98
CA GLY A 76 8.29 -0.96 -12.30
C GLY A 76 7.62 -1.89 -11.29
N ALA A 77 7.66 -1.55 -10.00
CA ALA A 77 7.07 -2.38 -8.95
C ALA A 77 5.54 -2.40 -9.05
N ALA A 78 4.91 -1.25 -9.26
CA ALA A 78 3.45 -1.18 -9.44
C ALA A 78 2.99 -1.87 -10.73
N LYS A 79 3.75 -1.77 -11.84
CA LYS A 79 3.47 -2.53 -13.07
C LYS A 79 3.57 -4.05 -12.85
N ALA A 80 4.62 -4.50 -12.16
CA ALA A 80 4.80 -5.91 -11.83
C ALA A 80 3.66 -6.44 -10.96
N ASN A 81 3.26 -5.68 -9.94
CA ASN A 81 2.11 -6.02 -9.10
C ASN A 81 0.80 -6.10 -9.91
N LEU A 82 0.54 -5.13 -10.78
CA LEU A 82 -0.65 -5.14 -11.63
C LEU A 82 -0.69 -6.36 -12.56
N PHE A 83 0.46 -6.77 -13.11
CA PHE A 83 0.57 -7.97 -13.92
C PHE A 83 0.32 -9.24 -13.08
N ASN A 84 0.85 -9.30 -11.85
CA ASN A 84 0.66 -10.43 -10.94
C ASN A 84 -0.78 -10.55 -10.39
N PHE A 85 -1.55 -9.47 -10.38
CA PHE A 85 -2.95 -9.47 -9.93
C PHE A 85 -3.94 -9.86 -11.04
N ARG A 86 -3.46 -10.17 -12.24
CA ARG A 86 -4.29 -10.51 -13.39
C ARG A 86 -4.50 -12.01 -13.51
#